data_AF-A0A0S7Z7R6-F1
#
_entry.id   AF-A0A0S7Z7R6-F1
#
_cell.length_a   1.000
_cell.length_b   1.000
_cell.length_c   1.000
_cell.angle_alpha   90.00
_cell.angle_beta   90.00
_cell.angle_gamma   90.00
#
_symmetry.space_group_name_H-M   'P 1'
#
loop_
_entity.id
_entity.type
_entity.pdbx_description
1 polymer ?
#
loop_
_entity_poly.entity_id
_entity_poly.type
_entity_poly.pdbx_seq_one_letter_code
_entity_poly.pdbx_strand_id
1 'polypeptide(L)' 'MKSYTTRVGEGTKVVFIGDPCQIDTPYLDSRSNGLTMLIDKMKGQSLYAHITLEKGERFQLAELASYPL' A
#
# COMPACT_ATOMS: atom_id res chain seq x y z
N MET A 1 -4.14 9.35 -8.91
CA MET A 1 -3.44 8.51 -9.92
C MET A 1 -3.04 9.26 -11.19
N LYS A 2 -3.88 10.20 -11.69
CA LYS A 2 -3.57 10.96 -12.92
C LYS A 2 -2.36 11.91 -12.84
N SER A 3 -1.96 12.44 -11.68
CA SER A 3 -0.96 13.52 -11.62
C SER A 3 0.51 13.07 -11.63
N TYR A 4 0.82 11.88 -11.11
CA TYR A 4 2.19 11.36 -11.07
C TYR A 4 2.52 10.60 -12.35
N THR A 5 1.62 9.74 -12.82
CA THR A 5 1.80 8.88 -14.00
C THR A 5 2.10 9.66 -15.28
N THR A 6 1.61 10.90 -15.42
CA THR A 6 1.86 11.76 -16.59
C THR A 6 3.19 12.51 -16.56
N ARG A 7 3.96 12.41 -15.46
CA ARG A 7 5.26 13.08 -15.27
C ARG A 7 6.43 12.09 -15.20
N VAL A 8 6.17 10.79 -15.33
CA VAL A 8 7.18 9.74 -15.23
C VAL A 8 7.86 9.58 -16.60
N GLY A 9 9.16 9.85 -16.67
CA GLY A 9 9.98 9.63 -17.86
C GLY A 9 10.40 8.18 -18.04
N GLU A 10 10.90 7.85 -19.23
CA GLU A 10 11.44 6.52 -19.54
C GLU A 10 12.55 6.11 -18.55
N GLY A 11 12.56 4.84 -18.14
CA GLY A 11 13.52 4.30 -17.16
C GLY A 11 13.18 4.56 -15.68
N THR A 12 12.14 5.35 -15.38
CA THR A 12 11.74 5.61 -13.98
C THR A 12 10.87 4.48 -13.44
N LYS A 13 11.17 4.03 -12.21
CA LYS A 13 10.34 3.09 -11.46
C LYS A 13 9.63 3.84 -10.35
N VAL A 14 8.32 3.61 -10.20
CA VAL A 14 7.52 4.16 -9.11
C VAL A 14 7.12 3.01 -8.20
N VAL A 15 7.46 3.11 -6.92
CA VAL A 15 7.14 2.09 -5.91
C VAL A 15 6.15 2.69 -4.92
N PHE A 16 5.00 2.03 -4.76
CA PHE A 16 4.01 2.37 -3.76
C PHE A 16 4.10 1.36 -2.61
N ILE A 17 4.16 1.86 -1.39
CA ILE A 17 4.27 1.06 -0.16
C ILE A 17 3.19 1.55 0.80
N GLY A 18 2.55 0.64 1.51
CA GLY A 18 1.56 0.96 2.54
C GLY A 18 0.92 -0.29 3.11
N ASP A 19 0.22 -0.11 4.23
CA ASP A 19 -0.58 -1.17 4.85
C ASP A 19 -2.06 -0.94 4.51
N PRO A 20 -2.69 -1.79 3.67
CA PRO A 20 -4.09 -1.65 3.33
C PRO A 20 -5.04 -1.88 4.52
N CYS A 21 -4.54 -2.46 5.61
CA CYS A 21 -5.29 -2.70 6.85
C CYS A 21 -5.19 -1.52 7.85
N GLN A 22 -4.29 -0.55 7.62
CA GLN A 22 -4.22 0.65 8.44
C GLN A 22 -5.30 1.66 8.01
N ILE A 23 -6.42 1.66 8.74
CA ILE A 23 -7.60 2.47 8.44
C ILE A 23 -7.93 3.32 9.65
N ASP A 24 -7.43 4.56 9.66
CA ASP A 24 -7.64 5.51 10.75
C ASP A 24 -8.85 6.44 10.53
N THR A 25 -9.63 6.21 9.46
CA THR A 25 -10.75 7.10 9.07
C THR A 25 -12.06 6.33 8.94
N PRO A 26 -13.17 6.77 9.55
CA PRO A 26 -14.45 6.05 9.57
C PRO A 26 -15.13 5.86 8.20
N TYR A 27 -14.58 6.48 7.15
CA TYR A 27 -15.11 6.43 5.78
C TYR A 27 -14.23 5.65 4.79
N LEU A 28 -13.11 5.06 5.24
CA LEU A 28 -12.30 4.16 4.43
C LEU A 28 -12.57 2.71 4.86
N ASP A 29 -12.69 1.80 3.90
CA ASP A 29 -12.57 0.36 4.13
C ASP A 29 -11.30 -0.17 3.44
N SER A 30 -10.87 -1.39 3.78
CA SER A 30 -9.67 -2.02 3.21
C SER A 30 -9.75 -2.27 1.69
N ARG A 31 -10.95 -2.18 1.12
CA ARG A 31 -11.26 -2.37 -0.30
C ARG A 31 -11.37 -1.05 -1.08
N SER A 32 -11.42 0.08 -0.38
CA SER A 32 -11.63 1.42 -0.95
C SER A 32 -10.46 2.38 -0.70
N ASN A 33 -9.37 1.89 -0.09
CA ASN A 33 -8.16 2.69 0.06
C ASN A 33 -7.44 2.90 -1.29
N GLY A 34 -6.58 3.93 -1.32
CA GLY A 34 -5.85 4.31 -2.53
C GLY A 34 -4.90 3.23 -3.08
N LEU A 35 -4.42 2.33 -2.21
CA LEU A 35 -3.53 1.23 -2.57
C LEU A 35 -4.28 0.10 -3.28
N THR A 36 -5.44 -0.29 -2.76
CA THR A 36 -6.29 -1.33 -3.35
C THR A 36 -6.83 -0.91 -4.71
N MET A 37 -7.28 0.35 -4.85
CA MET A 37 -7.72 0.89 -6.14
C MET A 37 -6.57 0.96 -7.17
N LEU A 38 -5.34 1.26 -6.73
CA LEU A 38 -4.16 1.28 -7.59
C LEU A 38 -3.84 -0.13 -8.08
N ILE A 39 -3.80 -1.11 -7.18
CA ILE A 39 -3.56 -2.52 -7.50
C ILE A 39 -4.58 -3.00 -8.52
N ASP A 40 -5.87 -2.76 -8.30
CA ASP A 40 -6.95 -3.20 -9.19
C ASP A 40 -6.80 -2.62 -10.61
N LYS A 41 -6.41 -1.34 -10.72
CA LYS A 41 -6.20 -0.68 -12.03
C LYS A 41 -4.93 -1.08 -12.76
N MET A 42 -3.89 -1.48 -12.02
CA MET A 42 -2.57 -1.78 -12.58
C MET A 42 -2.36 -3.28 -12.82
N LYS A 43 -3.12 -4.15 -12.11
CA LYS A 43 -3.04 -5.60 -12.25
C LYS A 43 -3.29 -6.01 -13.70
N GLY A 44 -2.42 -6.86 -14.24
CA GLY A 44 -2.48 -7.34 -15.62
C GLY A 44 -1.75 -6.48 -16.65
N GLN A 45 -1.19 -5.32 -16.25
CA GLN A 45 -0.30 -4.55 -17.12
C GLN A 45 1.12 -5.10 -17.11
N SER A 46 1.83 -4.99 -18.24
CA SER A 46 3.22 -5.49 -18.38
C SER A 46 4.24 -4.74 -17.51
N LEU A 47 3.93 -3.50 -17.11
CA LEU A 47 4.78 -2.64 -16.30
C LEU A 47 4.46 -2.71 -14.80
N TYR A 48 3.59 -3.64 -14.39
CA TYR A 48 3.15 -3.78 -13.01
C TYR A 48 3.75 -5.01 -12.34
N ALA A 49 4.19 -4.84 -11.10
CA ALA A 49 4.58 -5.91 -10.20
C ALA A 49 3.99 -5.64 -8.81
N HIS A 50 3.58 -6.71 -8.11
CA HIS A 50 3.04 -6.65 -6.76
C HIS A 50 3.85 -7.53 -5.83
N ILE A 51 4.19 -7.00 -4.66
CA ILE A 51 4.83 -7.76 -3.59
C ILE A 51 4.00 -7.57 -2.33
N THR A 52 3.53 -8.67 -1.75
CA THR A 52 2.88 -8.67 -0.44
C THR A 52 3.93 -9.07 0.60
N LEU A 53 4.15 -8.22 1.60
CA LEU A 53 4.98 -8.54 2.74
C LEU A 53 4.09 -9.20 3.80
N GLU A 54 4.26 -10.51 4.00
CA GLU A 54 3.42 -11.30 4.92
C GLU A 54 3.87 -11.17 6.38
N LYS A 55 5.13 -10.79 6.62
CA LYS A 55 5.71 -10.67 7.95
C LYS A 55 6.44 -9.34 8.10
N GLY A 56 6.00 -8.54 9.06
CA GLY A 56 6.73 -7.36 9.54
C GLY A 56 7.51 -7.72 10.79
N GLU A 57 8.80 -7.38 10.82
CA GLU A 57 9.59 -7.42 12.06
C GLU A 57 9.12 -6.26 12.94
N ARG A 58 8.28 -6.54 13.95
CA ARG A 58 7.93 -5.56 15.00
C ARG A 58 8.83 -5.81 16.21
N PHE A 59 9.36 -4.72 16.79
CA PHE A 59 10.14 -4.79 18.02
C PHE A 59 9.25 -5.30 19.17
N GLN A 60 9.79 -6.12 20.09
CA GLN A 60 9.03 -6.71 21.21
C GLN A 60 8.25 -5.66 22.04
N LEU A 61 8.81 -4.45 22.18
CA LEU A 61 8.16 -3.32 22.85
C LEU A 61 6.90 -2.81 22.11
N ALA A 62 6.91 -2.81 20.79
CA ALA A 62 5.75 -2.40 19.97
C ALA A 62 4.63 -3.45 20.01
N GLU A 63 4.99 -4.73 20.17
CA GLU A 63 4.02 -5.81 20.39
C GLU A 63 3.34 -5.70 21.75
N LEU A 64 4.11 -5.42 22.82
CA LEU A 64 3.57 -5.16 24.16
C LEU A 64 2.63 -3.94 24.21
N ALA A 65 2.95 -2.86 23.49
CA ALA A 65 2.13 -1.66 23.42
C ALA A 65 0.85 -1.82 22.57
N SER A 66 0.73 -2.91 21.80
CA SER A 66 -0.45 -3.18 20.97
C SER A 66 -1.57 -3.92 21.71
N TYR A 67 -1.32 -4.42 22.93
CA TYR A 67 -2.34 -4.98 23.80
C TYR A 67 -2.90 -3.88 24.72
N PRO A 68 -4.24 -3.80 24.91
CA PRO A 68 -4.80 -2.88 25.88
C PRO A 68 -4.47 -3.37 27.30
N LEU A 69 -3.99 -2.46 28.15
CA LEU A 69 -3.91 -2.65 29.61
C LEU A 69 -5.31 -2.72 30.21
#